data_AF-A0A3D3MK91-F1
#
_entry.id   AF-A0A3D3MK91-F1
#
_cell.length_a   1.000
_cell.length_b   1.000
_cell.length_c   1.000
_cell.angle_alpha   90.00
_cell.angle_beta   90.00
_cell.angle_gamma   90.00
#
_symmetry.space_group_name_H-M   'P 1'
#
loop_
_entity.id
_entity.type
_entity.pdbx_description
1 polymer ?
#
loop_
_entity_poly.entity_id
_entity_poly.type
_entity_poly.pdbx_seq_one_letter_code
_entity_poly.pdbx_strand_id
1 'polypeptide(L)'
;LRFMKKFYSDISDIYTTSAEKKELNDFYTLNDISSLITICHLDLVTNSKNLYLAKSDWEKIFFIKNIFLVIYETINSYHKHGKFLNEKSLINTLTSNEFSKVSSALKDFKKKYKYDTHINRIRNKISGHINDNFEEYYDEIISFNGEETALMVLDFTIIIGSIQKLLTELMQTIELDKSKINQEALSKMQEI
;
A
#
# COMPACT_ATOMS: atom_id res chain seq x y z
N LEU A 1 -10.67 -0.76 -10.40
CA LEU A 1 -11.49 -1.19 -9.24
C LEU A 1 -12.89 -1.69 -9.62
N ARG A 2 -13.76 -0.90 -10.30
CA ARG A 2 -15.14 -1.33 -10.62
C ARG A 2 -15.22 -2.56 -11.55
N PHE A 3 -14.34 -2.64 -12.54
CA PHE A 3 -14.22 -3.80 -13.43
C PHE A 3 -13.81 -5.08 -12.67
N MET A 4 -12.76 -5.00 -11.85
CA MET A 4 -12.30 -6.15 -11.04
C MET A 4 -13.40 -6.63 -10.08
N LYS A 5 -14.11 -5.73 -9.40
CA LYS A 5 -15.24 -6.10 -8.53
C LYS A 5 -16.36 -6.81 -9.30
N LYS A 6 -16.68 -6.35 -10.51
CA LYS A 6 -17.67 -7.00 -11.37
C LYS A 6 -17.21 -8.40 -11.79
N PHE A 7 -16.00 -8.51 -12.34
CA PHE A 7 -15.40 -9.79 -12.71
C PHE A 7 -15.40 -10.78 -11.54
N TYR A 8 -15.11 -10.30 -10.33
CA TYR A 8 -15.10 -11.12 -9.12
C TYR A 8 -16.48 -11.60 -8.68
N SER A 9 -17.51 -10.75 -8.80
CA SER A 9 -18.90 -11.18 -8.63
C SER A 9 -19.24 -12.29 -9.62
N ASP A 10 -18.83 -12.10 -10.88
CA ASP A 10 -19.18 -13.00 -11.98
C ASP A 10 -18.49 -14.37 -11.88
N ILE A 11 -17.36 -14.49 -11.16
CA ILE A 11 -16.65 -15.77 -10.95
C ILE A 11 -16.91 -16.39 -9.57
N SER A 12 -17.49 -15.64 -8.62
CA SER A 12 -17.78 -16.16 -7.28
C SER A 12 -18.78 -17.32 -7.30
N ASP A 13 -19.70 -17.32 -8.26
CA ASP A 13 -20.73 -18.35 -8.38
C ASP A 13 -20.19 -19.68 -8.93
N ILE A 14 -19.00 -19.67 -9.53
CA ILE A 14 -18.29 -20.85 -10.05
C ILE A 14 -17.76 -21.72 -8.91
N TYR A 15 -17.33 -21.09 -7.82
CA TYR A 15 -16.74 -21.75 -6.67
C TYR A 15 -17.83 -22.14 -5.68
N THR A 16 -18.12 -23.42 -5.57
CA THR A 16 -19.30 -23.91 -4.85
C THR A 16 -18.99 -24.34 -3.42
N THR A 17 -17.75 -24.77 -3.13
CA THR A 17 -17.37 -25.19 -1.78
C THR A 17 -16.95 -24.02 -0.90
N SER A 18 -17.10 -24.18 0.42
CA SER A 18 -16.67 -23.18 1.40
C SER A 18 -15.16 -22.93 1.37
N ALA A 19 -14.36 -23.97 1.10
CA ALA A 19 -12.91 -23.88 0.99
C ALA A 19 -12.49 -23.06 -0.24
N GLU A 20 -13.06 -23.35 -1.41
CA GLU A 20 -12.76 -22.59 -2.64
C GLU A 20 -13.18 -21.12 -2.53
N LYS A 21 -14.36 -20.86 -1.95
CA LYS A 21 -14.82 -19.48 -1.71
C LYS A 21 -13.87 -18.72 -0.79
N LYS A 22 -13.29 -19.40 0.20
CA LYS A 22 -12.28 -18.82 1.09
C LYS A 22 -10.99 -18.48 0.33
N GLU A 23 -10.43 -19.41 -0.44
CA GLU A 23 -9.23 -19.17 -1.25
C GLU A 23 -9.44 -18.01 -2.23
N LEU A 24 -10.62 -17.94 -2.86
CA LEU A 24 -10.99 -16.83 -3.74
C LEU A 24 -11.03 -15.49 -3.00
N ASN A 25 -11.65 -15.45 -1.83
CA ASN A 25 -11.71 -14.23 -1.01
C ASN A 25 -10.32 -13.80 -0.50
N ASP A 26 -9.47 -14.77 -0.17
CA ASP A 26 -8.09 -14.51 0.25
C ASP A 26 -7.26 -13.94 -0.90
N PHE A 27 -7.45 -14.44 -2.13
CA PHE A 27 -6.85 -13.89 -3.34
C PHE A 27 -7.30 -12.44 -3.58
N TYR A 28 -8.59 -12.16 -3.44
CA TYR A 28 -9.13 -10.82 -3.57
C TYR A 28 -8.55 -9.86 -2.55
N THR A 29 -8.46 -10.30 -1.29
CA THR A 29 -7.89 -9.50 -0.22
C THR A 29 -6.43 -9.17 -0.51
N LEU A 30 -5.62 -10.15 -0.94
CA LEU A 30 -4.23 -9.89 -1.35
C LEU A 30 -4.14 -8.95 -2.54
N ASN A 31 -5.04 -9.08 -3.53
CA ASN A 31 -5.04 -8.23 -4.71
C ASN A 31 -5.43 -6.78 -4.41
N ASP A 32 -6.39 -6.57 -3.51
CA ASP A 32 -6.78 -5.24 -3.03
C ASP A 32 -5.61 -4.57 -2.29
N ILE A 33 -4.91 -5.32 -1.42
CA ILE A 33 -3.71 -4.82 -0.73
C ILE A 33 -2.61 -4.50 -1.76
N SER A 34 -2.35 -5.39 -2.72
CA SER A 34 -1.35 -5.17 -3.77
C SER A 34 -1.64 -3.94 -4.63
N SER A 35 -2.93 -3.73 -4.96
CA SER A 35 -3.40 -2.56 -5.68
C SER A 35 -3.15 -1.28 -4.88
N LEU A 36 -3.47 -1.30 -3.57
CA LEU A 36 -3.21 -0.17 -2.68
C LEU A 36 -1.72 0.16 -2.64
N ILE A 37 -0.86 -0.83 -2.42
CA ILE A 37 0.60 -0.63 -2.36
C ILE A 37 1.14 -0.09 -3.69
N THR A 38 0.61 -0.57 -4.82
CA THR A 38 0.99 -0.09 -6.16
C THR A 38 0.57 1.37 -6.37
N ILE A 39 -0.64 1.75 -5.97
CA ILE A 39 -1.10 3.14 -6.02
C ILE A 39 -0.18 4.03 -5.18
N CYS A 40 0.11 3.63 -3.93
CA CYS A 40 1.00 4.37 -3.05
C CYS A 40 2.41 4.52 -3.64
N HIS A 41 2.94 3.49 -4.30
CA HIS A 41 4.23 3.56 -4.98
C HIS A 41 4.21 4.59 -6.12
N LEU A 42 3.19 4.56 -6.98
CA LEU A 42 3.03 5.51 -8.07
C LEU A 42 2.91 6.95 -7.56
N ASP A 43 2.15 7.16 -6.49
CA ASP A 43 2.00 8.47 -5.85
C ASP A 43 3.34 8.95 -5.29
N LEU A 44 4.10 8.09 -4.61
CA LEU A 44 5.41 8.47 -4.06
C LEU A 44 6.41 8.82 -5.16
N VAL A 45 6.52 8.01 -6.21
CA VAL A 45 7.41 8.30 -7.34
C VAL A 45 7.01 9.60 -8.03
N THR A 46 5.70 9.82 -8.22
CA THR A 46 5.19 11.05 -8.84
C THR A 46 5.50 12.28 -8.00
N ASN A 47 5.22 12.24 -6.69
CA ASN A 47 5.52 13.35 -5.80
C ASN A 47 7.02 13.59 -5.67
N SER A 48 7.85 12.54 -5.63
CA SER A 48 9.31 12.67 -5.57
C SER A 48 9.90 13.31 -6.82
N LYS A 49 9.45 12.86 -7.99
CA LYS A 49 9.83 13.48 -9.27
C LYS A 49 9.47 14.96 -9.30
N ASN A 50 8.26 15.30 -8.87
CA ASN A 50 7.80 16.68 -8.91
C ASN A 50 8.45 17.55 -7.82
N LEU A 51 8.79 16.99 -6.67
CA LEU A 51 9.59 17.66 -5.65
C LEU A 51 10.97 18.06 -6.21
N TYR A 52 11.62 17.15 -6.95
CA TYR A 52 12.90 17.44 -7.61
C TYR A 52 12.78 18.53 -8.69
N LEU A 53 11.65 18.57 -9.41
CA LEU A 53 11.41 19.54 -10.48
C LEU A 53 10.78 20.87 -10.01
N ALA A 54 10.42 20.97 -8.73
CA ALA A 54 9.73 22.14 -8.18
C ALA A 54 10.59 23.40 -8.29
N LYS A 55 9.98 24.49 -8.77
CA LYS A 55 10.67 25.76 -9.03
C LYS A 55 10.48 26.76 -7.90
N SER A 56 9.36 26.65 -7.19
CA SER A 56 9.03 27.48 -6.05
C SER A 56 9.04 26.69 -4.74
N ASP A 57 9.27 27.37 -3.62
CA ASP A 57 9.24 26.72 -2.32
C ASP A 57 7.84 26.21 -1.97
N TRP A 58 6.78 26.88 -2.44
CA TRP A 58 5.41 26.40 -2.26
C TRP A 58 5.13 25.08 -2.97
N GLU A 59 5.65 24.89 -4.19
CA GLU A 59 5.56 23.60 -4.88
C GLU A 59 6.30 22.51 -4.09
N LYS A 60 7.51 22.81 -3.58
CA LYS A 60 8.27 21.86 -2.75
C LYS A 60 7.46 21.46 -1.51
N ILE A 61 6.93 22.44 -0.79
CA ILE A 61 6.10 22.23 0.40
C ILE A 61 4.89 21.36 0.06
N PHE A 62 4.19 21.65 -1.05
CA PHE A 62 3.05 20.86 -1.51
C PHE A 62 3.42 19.38 -1.71
N PHE A 63 4.50 19.09 -2.44
CA PHE A 63 4.91 17.71 -2.69
C PHE A 63 5.43 17.00 -1.42
N ILE A 64 6.13 17.71 -0.54
CA ILE A 64 6.55 17.18 0.76
C ILE A 64 5.33 16.78 1.61
N LYS A 65 4.32 17.65 1.72
CA LYS A 65 3.06 17.36 2.44
C LYS A 65 2.37 16.10 1.92
N ASN A 66 2.34 15.93 0.60
CA ASN A 66 1.75 14.76 -0.03
C ASN A 66 2.57 13.49 0.24
N ILE A 67 3.91 13.57 0.22
CA ILE A 67 4.77 12.42 0.57
C ILE A 67 4.48 11.94 1.99
N PHE A 68 4.46 12.86 2.97
CA PHE A 68 4.13 12.51 4.36
C PHE A 68 2.74 11.88 4.47
N LEU A 69 1.74 12.43 3.77
CA LEU A 69 0.38 11.90 3.75
C LEU A 69 0.33 10.48 3.17
N VAL A 70 0.97 10.26 2.01
CA VAL A 70 0.98 8.94 1.35
C VAL A 70 1.64 7.92 2.26
N ILE A 71 2.84 8.19 2.78
CA ILE A 71 3.55 7.27 3.70
C ILE A 71 2.67 6.92 4.91
N TYR A 72 2.03 7.93 5.51
CA TYR A 72 1.16 7.74 6.66
C TYR A 72 -0.01 6.81 6.35
N GLU A 73 -0.76 7.09 5.28
CA GLU A 73 -1.93 6.31 4.90
C GLU A 73 -1.55 4.92 4.39
N THR A 74 -0.41 4.74 3.72
CA THR A 74 0.11 3.42 3.32
C THR A 74 0.40 2.56 4.55
N ILE A 75 1.16 3.08 5.52
CA ILE A 75 1.52 2.34 6.74
C ILE A 75 0.25 1.96 7.52
N ASN A 76 -0.67 2.91 7.69
CA ASN A 76 -1.91 2.68 8.43
C ASN A 76 -2.81 1.65 7.72
N SER A 77 -2.94 1.75 6.40
CA SER A 77 -3.73 0.80 5.61
C SER A 77 -3.11 -0.59 5.61
N TYR A 78 -1.79 -0.70 5.44
CA TYR A 78 -1.08 -1.98 5.55
C TYR A 78 -1.27 -2.61 6.94
N HIS A 79 -1.17 -1.83 8.01
CA HIS A 79 -1.34 -2.30 9.38
C HIS A 79 -2.73 -2.90 9.63
N LYS A 80 -3.80 -2.33 9.04
CA LYS A 80 -5.17 -2.89 9.12
C LYS A 80 -5.27 -4.31 8.57
N HIS A 81 -4.43 -4.66 7.60
CA HIS A 81 -4.35 -6.01 7.03
C HIS A 81 -3.31 -6.91 7.71
N GLY A 82 -2.59 -6.41 8.72
CA GLY A 82 -1.45 -7.10 9.34
C GLY A 82 -1.81 -8.47 9.92
N LYS A 83 -2.99 -8.62 10.53
CA LYS A 83 -3.46 -9.91 11.06
C LYS A 83 -3.63 -10.95 9.95
N PHE A 84 -4.33 -10.58 8.87
CA PHE A 84 -4.54 -11.44 7.70
C PHE A 84 -3.21 -11.84 7.04
N LEU A 85 -2.32 -10.87 6.83
CA LEU A 85 -1.01 -11.11 6.23
C LEU A 85 -0.14 -12.02 7.11
N ASN A 86 -0.17 -11.82 8.43
CA ASN A 86 0.53 -12.69 9.36
C ASN A 86 0.01 -14.14 9.27
N GLU A 87 -1.30 -14.34 9.37
CA GLU A 87 -1.92 -15.66 9.26
C GLU A 87 -1.55 -16.38 7.95
N LYS A 88 -1.58 -15.66 6.82
CA LYS A 88 -1.19 -16.20 5.52
C LYS A 88 0.32 -16.43 5.38
N SER A 89 1.15 -15.65 6.05
CA SER A 89 2.60 -15.86 6.04
C SER A 89 3.04 -17.12 6.78
N LEU A 90 2.19 -17.69 7.64
CA LEU A 90 2.54 -18.91 8.39
C LEU A 90 2.44 -20.20 7.56
N ILE A 91 2.00 -20.12 6.30
CA ILE A 91 1.83 -21.28 5.41
C ILE A 91 3.17 -21.97 5.15
N ASN A 92 4.26 -21.21 4.97
CA ASN A 92 5.58 -21.78 4.75
C ASN A 92 6.70 -20.86 5.29
N THR A 93 7.91 -21.41 5.40
CA THR A 93 9.07 -20.70 5.94
C THR A 93 9.49 -19.49 5.10
N LEU A 94 9.31 -19.55 3.78
CA LEU A 94 9.66 -18.44 2.89
C LEU A 94 8.78 -17.22 3.15
N THR A 95 7.45 -17.38 3.11
CA THR A 95 6.50 -16.30 3.33
C THR A 95 6.58 -15.75 4.76
N SER A 96 6.80 -16.62 5.75
CA SER A 96 7.02 -16.21 7.14
C SER A 96 8.26 -15.33 7.31
N ASN A 97 9.38 -15.72 6.67
CA ASN A 97 10.62 -14.93 6.69
C ASN A 97 10.44 -13.57 6.01
N GLU A 98 9.76 -13.52 4.86
CA GLU A 98 9.51 -12.25 4.15
C GLU A 98 8.59 -11.33 4.97
N PHE A 99 7.56 -11.86 5.62
CA PHE A 99 6.70 -11.08 6.52
C PHE A 99 7.48 -10.50 7.72
N SER A 100 8.38 -11.29 8.31
CA SER A 100 9.24 -10.84 9.41
C SER A 100 10.20 -9.72 8.98
N LYS A 101 10.80 -9.84 7.78
CA LYS A 101 11.66 -8.80 7.19
C LYS A 101 10.89 -7.50 6.98
N VAL A 102 9.71 -7.57 6.36
CA VAL A 102 8.85 -6.39 6.15
C VAL A 102 8.48 -5.74 7.48
N SER A 103 8.08 -6.54 8.47
CA SER A 103 7.70 -6.05 9.80
C SER A 103 8.85 -5.33 10.50
N SER A 104 10.06 -5.89 10.41
CA SER A 104 11.28 -5.30 10.97
C SER A 104 11.65 -4.00 10.26
N ALA A 105 11.64 -4.00 8.92
CA ALA A 105 11.95 -2.81 8.12
C ALA A 105 10.96 -1.66 8.39
N LEU A 106 9.66 -1.96 8.51
CA LEU A 106 8.65 -0.97 8.90
C LEU A 106 8.89 -0.41 10.30
N LYS A 107 9.27 -1.25 11.26
CA LYS A 107 9.61 -0.80 12.62
C LYS A 107 10.81 0.13 12.62
N ASP A 108 11.87 -0.23 11.90
CA ASP A 108 13.09 0.57 11.79
C ASP A 108 12.83 1.90 11.08
N PHE A 109 12.04 1.88 10.01
CA PHE A 109 11.58 3.08 9.33
C PHE A 109 10.80 4.01 10.26
N LYS A 110 9.81 3.48 10.99
CA LYS A 110 9.01 4.25 11.94
C LYS A 110 9.87 4.92 13.01
N LYS A 111 10.89 4.20 13.51
CA LYS A 111 11.84 4.74 14.48
C LYS A 111 12.72 5.82 13.86
N LYS A 112 13.32 5.56 12.69
CA LYS A 112 14.24 6.48 11.99
C LYS A 112 13.58 7.82 11.69
N TYR A 113 12.36 7.80 11.16
CA TYR A 113 11.62 8.99 10.74
C TYR A 113 10.61 9.49 11.78
N LYS A 114 10.70 9.00 13.01
CA LYS A 114 9.85 9.41 14.14
C LYS A 114 8.36 9.41 13.79
N TYR A 115 7.89 8.32 13.19
CA TYR A 115 6.56 8.22 12.58
C TYR A 115 5.43 8.68 13.52
N ASP A 116 5.42 8.19 14.76
CA ASP A 116 4.33 8.43 15.71
C ASP A 116 4.26 9.90 16.17
N THR A 117 5.38 10.63 16.11
CA THR A 117 5.47 12.02 16.60
C THR A 117 5.57 13.06 15.51
N HIS A 118 6.34 12.81 14.44
CA HIS A 118 6.63 13.79 13.39
C HIS A 118 5.72 13.60 12.18
N ILE A 119 5.73 12.42 11.55
CA ILE A 119 4.88 12.11 10.38
C ILE A 119 3.40 12.26 10.74
N ASN A 120 2.98 11.71 11.88
CA ASN A 120 1.61 11.82 12.37
C ASN A 120 1.19 13.28 12.62
N ARG A 121 2.09 14.10 13.18
CA ARG A 121 1.85 15.54 13.42
C ARG A 121 1.67 16.30 12.11
N ILE A 122 2.57 16.10 11.14
CA ILE A 122 2.47 16.72 9.81
C ILE A 122 1.15 16.36 9.13
N ARG A 123 0.78 15.07 9.16
CA ARG A 123 -0.49 14.61 8.60
C ARG A 123 -1.69 15.31 9.24
N ASN A 124 -1.75 15.39 10.56
CA ASN A 124 -2.92 15.94 11.26
C ASN A 124 -3.00 17.47 11.21
N LYS A 125 -1.86 18.17 11.35
CA LYS A 125 -1.83 19.64 11.47
C LYS A 125 -1.69 20.38 10.14
N ILE A 126 -1.25 19.72 9.08
CA ILE A 126 -0.81 20.40 7.86
C ILE A 126 -1.46 19.80 6.62
N SER A 127 -1.48 18.47 6.50
CA SER A 127 -2.00 17.79 5.29
C SER A 127 -3.50 17.46 5.35
N GLY A 128 -4.04 17.15 6.54
CA GLY A 128 -5.46 16.79 6.73
C GLY A 128 -6.40 17.99 6.91
N HIS A 129 -5.94 19.02 7.62
CA HIS A 129 -6.66 20.28 7.84
C HIS A 129 -5.65 21.43 7.83
N ILE A 130 -6.01 22.59 7.29
CA ILE A 130 -5.24 23.83 7.54
C ILE A 130 -5.49 24.16 9.00
N ASN A 131 -4.44 24.12 9.83
CA ASN A 131 -4.55 24.47 11.24
C ASN A 131 -5.05 25.92 11.36
N ASP A 132 -6.06 26.14 12.21
CA ASP A 132 -6.58 27.48 12.50
C ASP A 132 -5.49 28.37 13.14
N ASN A 133 -4.49 27.74 13.79
CA ASN A 133 -3.27 28.41 14.22
C ASN A 133 -2.23 28.46 13.07
N PHE A 134 -2.21 29.60 12.37
CA PHE A 134 -1.31 29.85 11.24
C PHE A 134 0.18 29.93 11.61
N GLU A 135 0.52 30.33 12.83
CA GLU A 135 1.92 30.37 13.29
C GLU A 135 2.47 28.94 13.38
N GLU A 136 1.74 28.03 14.04
CA GLU A 136 2.12 26.61 14.10
C GLU A 136 2.17 25.94 12.72
N TYR A 137 1.27 26.33 11.82
CA TYR A 137 1.28 25.84 10.44
C TYR A 137 2.54 26.30 9.68
N TYR A 138 2.91 27.57 9.84
CA TYR A 138 4.07 28.14 9.18
C TYR A 138 5.38 27.57 9.74
N ASP A 139 5.50 27.48 11.06
CA ASP A 139 6.67 26.90 11.75
C ASP A 139 6.97 25.47 11.33
N GLU A 140 5.93 24.66 11.12
CA GLU A 140 6.11 23.31 10.60
C GLU A 140 6.55 23.30 9.14
N ILE A 141 5.97 24.17 8.31
CA ILE A 141 6.29 24.23 6.88
C ILE A 141 7.74 24.65 6.64
N ILE A 142 8.23 25.65 7.39
CA ILE A 142 9.62 26.08 7.28
C ILE A 142 10.61 25.02 7.78
N SER A 143 10.15 24.06 8.58
CA SER A 143 10.97 22.94 9.05
C SER A 143 11.14 21.83 8.01
N PHE A 144 10.40 21.88 6.89
CA PHE A 144 10.49 20.86 5.86
C PHE A 144 11.84 20.88 5.14
N ASN A 145 12.49 19.72 5.15
CA ASN A 145 13.75 19.50 4.48
C ASN A 145 13.54 18.55 3.28
N GLY A 146 13.81 19.05 2.06
CA GLY A 146 13.65 18.28 0.83
C GLY A 146 14.63 17.10 0.72
N GLU A 147 15.85 17.22 1.22
CA GLU A 147 16.85 16.14 1.21
C GLU A 147 16.48 15.01 2.16
N GLU A 148 16.08 15.35 3.39
CA GLU A 148 15.58 14.37 4.36
C GLU A 148 14.31 13.67 3.83
N THR A 149 13.43 14.44 3.18
CA THR A 149 12.23 13.89 2.54
C THR A 149 12.60 12.92 1.42
N ALA A 150 13.59 13.25 0.58
CA ALA A 150 14.04 12.37 -0.49
C ALA A 150 14.64 11.06 0.06
N LEU A 151 15.45 11.12 1.13
CA LEU A 151 15.96 9.93 1.81
C LEU A 151 14.83 9.08 2.40
N MET A 152 13.83 9.72 2.99
CA MET A 152 12.64 9.04 3.51
C MET A 152 11.88 8.31 2.42
N VAL A 153 11.68 8.93 1.24
CA VAL A 153 11.05 8.26 0.11
C VAL A 153 11.88 7.08 -0.36
N LEU A 154 13.20 7.23 -0.51
CA LEU A 154 14.07 6.13 -0.96
C LEU A 154 13.96 4.91 -0.03
N ASP A 155 14.07 5.13 1.28
CA ASP A 155 13.94 4.06 2.27
C ASP A 155 12.54 3.41 2.22
N PHE A 156 11.49 4.22 2.08
CA PHE A 156 10.12 3.69 2.05
C PHE A 156 9.81 2.93 0.76
N THR A 157 10.37 3.34 -0.38
CA THR A 157 10.24 2.62 -1.66
C THR A 157 10.87 1.22 -1.59
N ILE A 158 11.98 1.05 -0.86
CA ILE A 158 12.58 -0.27 -0.61
C ILE A 158 11.61 -1.16 0.19
N ILE A 159 10.93 -0.57 1.18
CA ILE A 159 9.91 -1.28 1.98
C ILE A 159 8.71 -1.66 1.12
N ILE A 160 8.24 -0.76 0.26
CA ILE A 160 7.17 -1.04 -0.71
C ILE A 160 7.53 -2.23 -1.59
N GLY A 161 8.75 -2.27 -2.15
CA GLY A 161 9.21 -3.40 -2.94
C GLY A 161 9.21 -4.72 -2.15
N SER A 162 9.60 -4.67 -0.87
CA SER A 162 9.56 -5.83 0.02
C SER A 162 8.12 -6.30 0.30
N ILE A 163 7.18 -5.36 0.47
CA ILE A 163 5.75 -5.67 0.61
C ILE A 163 5.19 -6.30 -0.68
N GLN A 164 5.50 -5.74 -1.85
CA GLN A 164 5.05 -6.27 -3.14
C GLN A 164 5.57 -7.68 -3.37
N LYS A 165 6.82 -7.95 -3.01
CA LYS A 165 7.40 -9.29 -3.06
C LYS A 165 6.62 -10.25 -2.16
N LEU A 166 6.43 -9.91 -0.88
CA LEU A 166 5.64 -10.72 0.05
C LEU A 166 4.24 -11.02 -0.51
N LEU A 167 3.52 -10.02 -1.02
CA LEU A 167 2.18 -10.19 -1.57
C LEU A 167 2.18 -11.12 -2.78
N THR A 168 3.19 -11.02 -3.64
CA THR A 168 3.36 -11.91 -4.79
C THR A 168 3.57 -13.35 -4.34
N GLU A 169 4.44 -13.58 -3.35
CA GLU A 169 4.68 -14.91 -2.78
C GLU A 169 3.40 -15.49 -2.16
N LEU A 170 2.66 -14.69 -1.40
CA LEU A 170 1.38 -15.11 -0.80
C LEU A 170 0.34 -15.47 -1.87
N MET A 171 0.24 -14.70 -2.95
CA MET A 171 -0.69 -15.02 -4.05
C MET A 171 -0.35 -16.35 -4.74
N GLN A 172 0.93 -16.70 -4.84
CA GLN A 172 1.36 -17.98 -5.43
C GLN A 172 1.00 -19.18 -4.56
N THR A 173 0.77 -18.98 -3.26
CA THR A 173 0.31 -20.05 -2.35
C THR A 173 -1.18 -20.37 -2.47
N ILE A 174 -1.95 -19.56 -3.21
CA ILE A 174 -3.39 -19.77 -3.37
C ILE A 174 -3.65 -20.78 -4.48
N GLU A 175 -4.37 -21.84 -4.14
CA GLU A 175 -4.77 -22.90 -5.06
C GLU A 175 -6.18 -22.66 -5.61
N LEU A 176 -6.28 -21.84 -6.67
CA LEU A 176 -7.52 -21.69 -7.44
C LEU A 176 -7.54 -22.65 -8.64
N ASP A 177 -8.66 -23.36 -8.82
CA ASP A 177 -8.87 -24.22 -9.99
C ASP A 177 -9.11 -23.39 -11.25
N LYS A 178 -8.02 -23.13 -11.98
CA LYS A 178 -8.00 -22.36 -13.22
C LYS A 178 -8.86 -23.00 -14.32
N SER A 179 -9.14 -24.30 -14.26
CA SER A 179 -9.96 -24.98 -15.28
C SER A 179 -11.41 -24.51 -15.24
N LYS A 180 -11.94 -24.24 -14.04
CA LYS A 180 -13.30 -23.73 -13.83
C LYS A 180 -13.46 -22.28 -14.32
N ILE A 181 -12.44 -21.45 -14.10
CA ILE A 181 -12.41 -20.07 -14.62
C ILE A 181 -12.41 -20.07 -16.15
N ASN A 182 -11.58 -20.92 -16.76
CA ASN A 182 -11.48 -21.00 -18.22
C ASN A 182 -12.78 -21.50 -18.86
N GLN A 183 -13.44 -22.51 -18.25
CA GLN A 183 -14.73 -23.01 -18.74
C GLN A 183 -15.83 -21.94 -18.71
N GLU A 184 -15.90 -21.14 -17.64
CA GLU A 184 -16.87 -20.03 -17.53
C GLU A 184 -16.54 -18.86 -18.48
N ALA A 185 -15.25 -18.55 -18.67
CA ALA A 185 -14.85 -17.53 -19.64
C ALA A 185 -15.24 -17.95 -21.07
N LEU A 186 -15.05 -19.23 -21.40
CA LEU A 186 -15.46 -19.81 -22.68
C LEU A 186 -16.98 -19.83 -22.86
N SER A 187 -17.77 -20.19 -21.84
CA SER A 187 -19.24 -20.16 -21.93
C SER A 187 -19.76 -18.74 -22.19
N LYS A 188 -19.23 -17.74 -21.48
CA LYS A 188 -19.60 -16.33 -21.67
C LYS A 188 -19.15 -15.75 -23.02
N MET A 189 -18.07 -16.27 -23.62
CA MET A 189 -17.65 -15.87 -24.97
C MET A 189 -18.47 -16.53 -26.09
N GLN A 190 -19.14 -17.65 -25.82
CA GLN A 190 -20.04 -18.32 -26.76
C GLN A 190 -21.46 -17.71 -26.78
N GLU A 191 -21.79 -16.88 -25.79
CA GLU A 191 -23.07 -16.16 -25.68
C GLU A 191 -23.05 -14.77 -26.37
N ILE A 192 -21.92 -14.33 -26.91
CA ILE A 192 -21.71 -13.07 -27.66
C ILE A 192 -21.68 -13.34 -29.16
#